data_AF-W1YHB6-F1
#
_entry.id   AF-W1YHB6-F1
#
_cell.length_a   1.000
_cell.length_b   1.000
_cell.length_c   1.000
_cell.angle_alpha   90.00
_cell.angle_beta   90.00
_cell.angle_gamma   90.00
#
_symmetry.space_group_name_H-M   'P 1'
#
loop_
_entity.id
_entity.type
_entity.pdbx_description
1 polymer ?
#
loop_
_entity_poly.entity_id
_entity_poly.type
_entity_poly.pdbx_seq_one_letter_code
_entity_poly.pdbx_strand_id
1 'polypeptide(L)' 'LDKIKRRIFHRQEDKRLRRISGGDTYTIIYLKLLLLSLKDEGKLYYDGVESDFIKELALTIDETDDDVMVTVNYLINQGL' A
#
# COMPACT_ATOMS: atom_id res chain seq x y z
N LEU A 1 5.45 -8.76 -15.58
CA LEU A 1 5.22 -7.31 -15.31
C LEU A 1 3.97 -6.73 -16.00
N ASP A 2 3.68 -7.04 -17.27
CA ASP A 2 2.58 -6.41 -18.03
C ASP A 2 1.15 -6.61 -17.50
N LYS A 3 0.88 -7.71 -16.77
CA LYS A 3 -0.45 -7.99 -16.20
C LYS A 3 -0.77 -7.17 -14.95
N ILE A 4 0.24 -6.81 -14.15
CA ILE A 4 0.06 -6.05 -12.90
C ILE A 4 -0.28 -4.60 -13.25
N LYS A 5 0.54 -3.92 -14.06
CA LYS A 5 0.33 -2.51 -14.48
C LYS A 5 -1.05 -2.24 -15.09
N ARG A 6 -1.63 -3.18 -15.85
CA ARG A 6 -2.92 -2.96 -16.53
C ARG A 6 -4.14 -3.09 -15.60
N ARG A 7 -4.02 -3.72 -14.43
CA ARG A 7 -5.19 -4.01 -13.56
C ARG A 7 -5.41 -3.01 -12.42
N ILE A 8 -4.35 -2.43 -11.85
CA ILE A 8 -4.37 -1.69 -10.56
C ILE A 8 -5.08 -0.33 -10.54
N PHE A 9 -5.70 0.08 -11.65
CA PHE A 9 -6.46 1.34 -11.71
C PHE A 9 -7.81 1.19 -12.40
N HIS A 10 -8.13 -0.02 -12.86
CA HIS A 10 -9.38 -0.33 -13.53
C HIS A 10 -10.38 -1.01 -12.60
N ARG A 11 -9.96 -1.42 -11.40
CA ARG A 11 -10.83 -2.07 -10.43
C ARG A 11 -11.62 -1.04 -9.63
N GLN A 12 -12.73 -1.47 -9.04
CA GLN A 12 -13.63 -0.56 -8.32
C GLN A 12 -13.03 -0.12 -6.98
N GLU A 13 -12.20 -0.97 -6.39
CA GLU A 13 -11.50 -0.81 -5.12
C GLU A 13 -10.49 0.35 -5.22
N ASP A 14 -9.66 0.38 -6.26
CA ASP A 14 -8.69 1.46 -6.51
C ASP A 14 -9.38 2.83 -6.70
N LYS A 15 -10.60 2.83 -7.26
CA LYS A 15 -11.42 4.03 -7.41
C LYS A 15 -12.09 4.44 -6.09
N ARG A 16 -12.42 3.49 -5.22
CA ARG A 16 -13.00 3.74 -3.90
C ARG A 16 -11.95 4.29 -2.93
N LEU A 17 -10.70 3.82 -2.99
CA LEU A 17 -9.60 4.37 -2.20
C LEU A 17 -9.42 5.88 -2.43
N ARG A 18 -9.50 6.36 -3.68
CA ARG A 18 -9.44 7.80 -3.98
C ARG A 18 -10.62 8.61 -3.47
N ARG A 19 -11.74 7.98 -3.13
CA ARG A 19 -12.97 8.66 -2.73
C ARG A 19 -13.09 8.86 -1.22
N ILE A 20 -12.24 8.24 -0.41
CA ILE A 20 -12.21 8.50 1.03
C ILE A 20 -11.44 9.79 1.31
N SER A 21 -11.71 10.42 2.46
CA SER A 21 -10.95 11.61 2.89
C SER A 21 -9.47 11.26 3.01
N GLY A 22 -8.59 12.02 2.36
CA GLY A 22 -7.16 11.68 2.25
C GLY A 22 -6.82 10.64 1.19
N GLY A 23 -7.78 10.24 0.34
CA GLY A 23 -7.62 9.17 -0.64
C GLY A 23 -6.49 9.36 -1.66
N ASP A 24 -6.10 10.60 -1.97
CA ASP A 24 -4.95 10.88 -2.83
C ASP A 24 -3.63 10.46 -2.15
N THR A 25 -3.46 10.78 -0.86
CA THR A 25 -2.33 10.33 -0.04
C THR A 25 -2.26 8.80 0.00
N TYR A 26 -3.36 8.15 0.34
CA TYR A 26 -3.40 6.68 0.43
C TYR A 26 -3.17 6.00 -0.92
N THR A 27 -3.56 6.65 -2.02
CA THR A 27 -3.25 6.16 -3.36
C THR A 27 -1.75 6.21 -3.63
N ILE A 28 -1.05 7.28 -3.24
CA ILE A 28 0.41 7.36 -3.36
C ILE A 28 1.07 6.27 -2.52
N ILE A 29 0.63 6.09 -1.27
CA ILE A 29 1.13 5.05 -0.37
C ILE A 29 0.93 3.65 -0.97
N TYR A 30 -0.27 3.34 -1.47
CA TYR A 30 -0.54 2.06 -2.12
C TYR A 30 0.40 1.80 -3.29
N LEU A 31 0.69 2.83 -4.11
CA LEU A 31 1.62 2.69 -5.22
C LEU A 31 3.06 2.48 -4.75
N LYS A 32 3.50 3.16 -3.70
CA LYS A 32 4.80 2.91 -3.07
C LYS A 32 4.90 1.46 -2.57
N LEU A 33 3.88 0.95 -1.89
CA LEU A 33 3.80 -0.44 -1.40
C LEU A 33 3.80 -1.47 -2.54
N LEU A 34 3.09 -1.21 -3.62
CA LEU A 34 3.14 -2.07 -4.81
C LEU A 34 4.52 -2.08 -5.44
N LEU A 35 5.17 -0.93 -5.58
CA LEU A 35 6.53 -0.85 -6.11
C LEU A 35 7.53 -1.60 -5.22
N LEU A 36 7.36 -1.49 -3.90
CA LEU A 36 8.16 -2.23 -2.92
C LEU A 36 7.96 -3.74 -3.10
N SER A 37 6.71 -4.20 -3.19
CA SER A 37 6.40 -5.63 -3.30
C SER A 37 6.84 -6.26 -4.62
N LEU A 38 7.04 -5.47 -5.69
CA LEU A 38 7.60 -5.96 -6.95
C LEU A 38 9.01 -6.54 -6.80
N LYS A 39 9.76 -6.13 -5.77
CA LYS A 39 11.09 -6.69 -5.49
C LYS A 39 11.01 -8.15 -5.03
N ASP A 40 9.93 -8.51 -4.35
CA ASP A 40 9.80 -9.79 -3.64
C ASP A 40 8.51 -10.53 -4.03
N GLU A 41 8.29 -10.69 -5.34
CA GLU A 41 7.18 -11.47 -5.92
C GLU A 41 5.78 -11.07 -5.43
N GLY A 42 5.59 -9.78 -5.13
CA GLY A 42 4.32 -9.23 -4.68
C GLY A 42 4.09 -9.32 -3.17
N LYS A 43 5.11 -9.64 -2.39
CA LYS A 43 5.04 -9.70 -0.93
C LYS A 43 5.71 -8.49 -0.27
N LEU A 44 5.25 -8.17 0.93
CA LEU A 44 5.88 -7.22 1.84
C LEU A 44 6.34 -8.00 3.06
N TYR A 45 7.53 -7.69 3.56
CA TYR A 45 8.16 -8.39 4.67
C TYR A 45 8.36 -7.47 5.86
N TYR A 46 8.46 -8.10 7.02
CA TYR A 46 8.84 -7.46 8.27
C TYR A 46 10.19 -8.04 8.69
N ASP A 47 11.22 -7.22 8.63
CA ASP A 47 12.61 -7.58 8.93
C ASP A 47 12.96 -7.33 10.41
N GLY A 48 12.05 -6.73 11.18
CA GLY A 48 12.21 -6.51 12.62
C GLY A 48 13.07 -5.29 12.95
N VAL A 49 13.13 -4.32 12.04
CA VAL A 49 13.87 -3.06 12.19
C VAL A 49 13.11 -2.10 13.11
N GLU A 50 11.78 -2.08 13.01
CA GLU A 50 10.89 -1.28 13.85
C GLU A 50 10.13 -2.13 14.87
N SER A 51 9.27 -1.50 15.69
CA SER A 51 8.48 -2.24 16.68
C SER A 51 7.36 -3.10 16.07
N ASP A 52 6.93 -2.77 14.86
CA ASP A 52 5.87 -3.46 14.14
C ASP A 52 5.95 -3.24 12.62
N PHE A 53 5.17 -4.03 11.89
CA PHE A 53 5.14 -4.03 10.43
C PHE A 53 4.73 -2.68 9.82
N ILE A 54 3.81 -1.95 10.45
CA ILE A 54 3.31 -0.69 9.89
C ILE A 54 4.37 0.39 9.98
N LYS A 55 5.04 0.50 11.13
CA LYS A 55 6.16 1.43 11.30
C LYS A 55 7.32 1.12 10.37
N GLU A 56 7.63 -0.16 10.21
CA GLU A 56 8.71 -0.55 9.29
C GLU A 56 8.38 -0.17 7.85
N LEU A 57 7.14 -0.42 7.42
CA LEU A 57 6.68 0.01 6.10
C LEU A 57 6.71 1.53 5.96
N ALA A 58 6.21 2.27 6.95
CA ALA A 58 6.19 3.73 6.99
C ALA A 58 7.62 4.31 6.87
N LEU A 59 8.56 3.79 7.64
CA LEU A 59 9.98 4.13 7.54
C LEU A 59 10.55 3.80 6.15
N THR A 60 10.23 2.62 5.62
CA THR A 60 10.76 2.13 4.33
C THR A 60 10.31 2.99 3.15
N ILE A 61 9.06 3.49 3.18
CA ILE A 61 8.48 4.24 2.07
C ILE A 61 8.43 5.76 2.32
N ASP A 62 8.98 6.22 3.45
CA ASP A 62 9.03 7.62 3.90
C ASP A 62 7.64 8.25 3.96
N GLU A 63 6.78 7.68 4.81
CA GLU A 63 5.40 8.10 5.06
C GLU A 63 5.06 8.01 6.56
N THR A 64 3.90 8.53 6.99
CA THR A 64 3.50 8.47 8.40
C THR A 64 2.90 7.12 8.79
N ASP A 65 3.11 6.69 10.04
CA ASP A 65 2.53 5.46 10.59
C ASP A 65 0.99 5.41 10.41
N ASP A 66 0.30 6.53 10.67
CA ASP A 66 -1.16 6.63 10.58
C ASP A 66 -1.65 6.46 9.14
N ASP A 67 -1.03 7.13 8.17
CA ASP A 67 -1.45 7.04 6.77
C ASP A 67 -1.18 5.65 6.19
N VAL A 68 -0.06 5.03 6.59
CA VAL A 68 0.26 3.64 6.21
C VAL A 68 -0.71 2.66 6.85
N MET A 69 -1.02 2.82 8.13
CA MET A 69 -2.02 2.01 8.85
C MET A 69 -3.38 2.06 8.14
N VAL A 70 -3.87 3.26 7.81
CA VAL A 70 -5.15 3.44 7.11
C VAL A 70 -5.13 2.77 5.75
N THR A 71 -4.04 2.95 4.99
CA THR A 71 -3.89 2.37 3.65
C THR A 71 -3.86 0.84 3.71
N VAL A 72 -3.02 0.25 4.55
CA VAL A 72 -2.90 -1.21 4.70
C VAL A 72 -4.23 -1.83 5.16
N ASN A 73 -4.89 -1.23 6.16
CA ASN A 73 -6.20 -1.72 6.61
C ASN A 73 -7.26 -1.65 5.51
N TYR A 74 -7.25 -0.59 4.69
CA TYR A 74 -8.14 -0.52 3.54
C TYR A 74 -7.89 -1.68 2.56
N LEU A 75 -6.63 -1.94 2.20
CA LEU A 75 -6.26 -3.00 1.27
C LEU A 75 -6.67 -4.39 1.79
N ILE A 76 -6.39 -4.69 3.07
CA ILE A 76 -6.82 -5.94 3.73
C ILE A 76 -8.35 -6.08 3.66
N ASN A 77 -9.10 -5.02 3.96
CA ASN A 77 -10.56 -5.04 3.91
C ASN A 77 -11.12 -5.20 2.49
N GLN A 78 -10.36 -4.85 1.45
CA GLN A 78 -10.73 -5.10 0.06
C GLN A 78 -10.19 -6.45 -0.49
N GLY A 79 -9.41 -7.19 0.30
CA GLY A 79 -8.77 -8.44 -0.11
C GLY A 79 -7.67 -8.26 -1.16
N LEU A 80 -6.94 -7.14 -1.09
CA LEU A 80 -5.84 -6.77 -1.99
C LEU A 80 -4.46 -7.09 -1.43
#